data_AF-A0A8X6UJ58-F1
#
_entry.id   AF-A0A8X6UJ58-F1
#
_cell.length_a   1.000
_cell.length_b   1.000
_cell.length_c   1.000
_cell.angle_alpha   90.00
_cell.angle_beta   90.00
_cell.angle_gamma   90.00
#
_symmetry.space_group_name_H-M   'P 1'
#
loop_
_entity.id
_entity.type
_entity.pdbx_description
1 polymer ?
#
loop_
_entity_poly.entity_id
_entity_poly.type
_entity_poly.pdbx_seq_one_letter_code
_entity_poly.pdbx_strand_id
1 'polypeptide(L)'
;MDQQVISNFKKLFTKHLFKRCFEVTENTNLTLREFWKNHYNIVICLKLIDIAWQGVTKSTLNSAWRKLWPDVVLKQEGFEEFKPIEEEIVSIGRSMVLEVDEADVADLIEK
;
A
#
# COMPACT_ATOMS: atom_id res chain seq x y z
N MET A 1 -3.97 -7.47 -15.18
CA MET A 1 -3.71 -7.99 -13.82
C MET A 1 -5.02 -7.94 -13.06
N ASP A 2 -5.32 -8.93 -12.23
CA ASP A 2 -6.60 -9.01 -11.49
C ASP A 2 -6.82 -7.76 -10.62
N GLN A 3 -8.07 -7.25 -10.59
CA GLN A 3 -8.42 -5.99 -9.90
C GLN A 3 -8.15 -6.05 -8.40
N GLN A 4 -8.31 -7.23 -7.77
CA GLN A 4 -8.04 -7.40 -6.35
C GLN A 4 -6.54 -7.32 -6.05
N VAL A 5 -5.69 -7.87 -6.94
CA VAL A 5 -4.22 -7.77 -6.81
C VAL A 5 -3.76 -6.32 -6.96
N ILE A 6 -4.30 -5.58 -7.92
CA ILE A 6 -3.99 -4.16 -8.12
C ILE A 6 -4.43 -3.36 -6.89
N SER A 7 -5.66 -3.56 -6.40
CA SER A 7 -6.17 -2.87 -5.21
C SER A 7 -5.29 -3.12 -3.99
N ASN A 8 -4.92 -4.38 -3.71
CA ASN A 8 -4.05 -4.72 -2.59
C ASN A 8 -2.65 -4.12 -2.74
N PHE A 9 -2.09 -4.13 -3.95
CA PHE A 9 -0.83 -3.46 -4.24
C PHE A 9 -0.91 -1.95 -3.94
N LYS A 10 -1.95 -1.27 -4.43
CA LYS A 10 -2.14 0.17 -4.20
C LYS A 10 -2.26 0.49 -2.71
N LYS A 11 -3.02 -0.30 -1.94
CA LYS A 11 -3.12 -0.18 -0.48
C LYS A 11 -1.74 -0.28 0.19
N LEU A 12 -0.97 -1.32 -0.16
CA LEU A 12 0.37 -1.52 0.39
C LEU A 12 1.31 -0.37 0.02
N PHE A 13 1.28 0.08 -1.23
CA PHE A 13 2.06 1.23 -1.69
C PHE A 13 1.73 2.49 -0.88
N THR A 14 0.44 2.83 -0.73
CA THR A 14 -0.01 3.99 0.05
C THR A 14 0.45 3.91 1.50
N LYS A 15 0.31 2.74 2.13
CA LYS A 15 0.82 2.50 3.48
C LYS A 15 2.32 2.75 3.59
N HIS A 16 3.13 2.21 2.69
CA HIS A 16 4.58 2.41 2.71
C HIS A 16 4.99 3.85 2.40
N LEU A 17 4.26 4.53 1.51
CA LEU A 17 4.46 5.95 1.25
C LEU A 17 4.19 6.78 2.51
N PHE A 18 3.08 6.53 3.21
CA PHE A 18 2.72 7.24 4.44
C PHE A 18 3.74 6.99 5.55
N LYS A 19 4.19 5.74 5.73
CA LYS A 19 5.29 5.43 6.66
C LYS A 19 6.55 6.21 6.31
N ARG A 20 6.90 6.28 5.04
CA ARG A 20 8.08 7.02 4.60
C ARG A 20 7.96 8.52 4.86
N CYS A 21 6.79 9.09 4.61
CA CYS A 21 6.51 10.49 4.95
C CYS A 21 6.67 10.72 6.45
N PHE A 22 6.06 9.87 7.28
CA PHE A 22 6.14 9.95 8.73
C PHE A 22 7.59 9.88 9.23
N GLU A 23 8.36 8.89 8.77
CA GLU A 23 9.79 8.76 9.11
C GLU A 23 10.59 10.01 8.76
N VAL A 24 10.32 10.64 7.62
CA VAL A 24 11.02 11.86 7.22
C VAL A 24 10.60 13.03 8.08
N THR A 25 9.32 13.22 8.35
CA THR A 25 8.82 14.34 9.16
C THR A 25 9.15 14.21 10.64
N GLU A 26 9.33 12.98 11.14
CA GLU A 26 9.70 12.72 12.55
C GLU A 26 11.21 12.82 12.77
N ASN A 27 12.01 12.27 11.86
CA ASN A 27 13.47 12.22 12.02
C ASN A 27 14.21 13.44 11.44
N THR A 28 13.50 14.34 10.77
CA THR A 28 14.07 15.56 10.17
C THR A 28 13.15 16.76 10.39
N ASN A 29 13.65 17.98 10.18
CA ASN A 29 12.85 19.20 10.25
C ASN A 29 12.08 19.50 8.94
N LEU A 30 12.00 18.54 8.01
CA LEU A 30 11.32 18.74 6.73
C LEU A 30 9.81 18.59 6.90
N THR A 31 9.06 19.51 6.31
CA THR A 31 7.61 19.36 6.13
C THR A 31 7.31 18.31 5.05
N LEU A 32 6.10 17.71 5.08
CA LEU A 32 5.64 16.84 3.99
C LEU A 32 5.74 17.51 2.61
N ARG A 33 5.45 18.82 2.54
CA ARG A 33 5.53 19.59 1.30
C ARG A 33 6.96 19.67 0.77
N GLU A 34 7.94 19.94 1.64
CA GLU A 34 9.35 20.00 1.25
C GLU A 34 9.87 18.62 0.86
N PHE A 35 9.51 17.58 1.60
CA PHE A 35 9.82 16.20 1.24
C PHE A 35 9.30 15.88 -0.17
N TRP A 36 8.02 16.13 -0.43
CA TRP A 36 7.40 15.84 -1.72
C TRP A 36 8.05 16.61 -2.87
N LYS A 37 8.33 17.91 -2.67
CA LYS A 37 8.83 18.79 -3.72
C LYS A 37 10.32 18.58 -4.03
N ASN A 38 11.14 18.38 -2.99
CA ASN A 38 12.59 18.47 -3.11
C ASN A 38 13.31 17.14 -2.89
N HIS A 39 12.66 16.15 -2.25
CA HIS A 39 13.32 14.92 -1.82
C HIS A 39 12.69 13.66 -2.39
N TYR A 40 11.38 13.65 -2.68
CA TYR A 40 10.72 12.52 -3.32
C TYR A 40 11.13 12.42 -4.80
N ASN A 41 11.90 11.40 -5.11
CA ASN A 41 12.43 11.16 -6.45
C ASN A 41 12.10 9.74 -6.94
N ILE A 42 12.41 9.47 -8.22
CA ILE A 42 12.08 8.20 -8.87
C ILE A 42 12.70 6.99 -8.16
N VAL A 43 13.87 7.13 -7.54
CA VAL A 43 14.52 6.03 -6.81
C VAL A 43 13.72 5.67 -5.56
N ILE A 44 13.20 6.67 -4.83
CA ILE A 44 12.32 6.42 -3.68
C ILE A 44 11.02 5.75 -4.15
N CYS A 45 10.42 6.24 -5.24
CA CYS A 45 9.22 5.66 -5.80
C CYS A 45 9.41 4.17 -6.16
N LEU A 46 10.50 3.84 -6.86
CA LEU A 46 10.83 2.44 -7.22
C LEU A 46 11.01 1.55 -5.99
N LYS A 47 11.65 2.06 -4.91
CA LYS A 47 11.77 1.32 -3.65
C LYS A 47 10.42 1.07 -3.00
N LEU A 48 9.52 2.05 -3.01
CA LEU A 48 8.16 1.88 -2.47
C LEU A 48 7.36 0.86 -3.28
N ILE A 49 7.51 0.85 -4.61
CA ILE A 49 6.91 -0.17 -5.49
C ILE A 49 7.45 -1.57 -5.15
N ASP A 50 8.77 -1.71 -5.00
CA ASP A 50 9.39 -2.99 -4.64
C ASP A 50 8.87 -3.51 -3.29
N ILE A 51 8.89 -2.67 -2.25
CA ILE A 51 8.40 -3.04 -0.91
C ILE A 51 6.90 -3.39 -0.95
N ALA A 52 6.08 -2.63 -1.68
CA ALA A 52 4.67 -2.94 -1.83
C ALA A 52 4.43 -4.29 -2.52
N TRP A 53 5.21 -4.63 -3.55
CA TRP A 53 5.13 -5.94 -4.20
C TRP A 53 5.55 -7.09 -3.30
N GLN A 54 6.53 -6.88 -2.42
CA GLN A 54 6.93 -7.88 -1.43
C GLN A 54 5.79 -8.20 -0.44
N GLY A 55 4.88 -7.25 -0.18
CA GLY A 55 3.68 -7.46 0.62
C GLY A 55 2.54 -8.19 -0.10
N VAL A 56 2.58 -8.27 -1.45
CA VAL A 56 1.60 -9.05 -2.22
C VAL A 56 2.02 -10.52 -2.19
N THR A 57 1.38 -11.29 -1.32
CA THR A 57 1.76 -12.69 -1.09
C THR A 57 1.37 -13.61 -2.24
N LYS A 58 2.03 -14.78 -2.31
CA LYS A 58 1.61 -15.87 -3.21
C LYS A 58 0.16 -16.31 -2.99
N SER A 59 -0.32 -16.29 -1.73
CA SER A 59 -1.72 -16.57 -1.39
C SER A 59 -2.66 -15.58 -2.08
N THR A 60 -2.36 -14.27 -2.01
CA THR A 60 -3.14 -13.22 -2.67
C THR A 60 -3.21 -13.42 -4.19
N LEU A 61 -2.07 -13.72 -4.83
CA LEU A 61 -2.02 -14.02 -6.26
C LEU A 61 -2.83 -15.28 -6.60
N ASN A 62 -2.63 -16.37 -5.88
CA ASN A 62 -3.35 -17.62 -6.09
C ASN A 62 -4.87 -17.45 -5.92
N SER A 63 -5.32 -16.68 -4.93
CA SER A 63 -6.76 -16.39 -4.72
C SER A 63 -7.37 -15.64 -5.89
N ALA A 64 -6.65 -14.63 -6.42
CA ALA A 64 -7.05 -13.87 -7.59
C ALA A 64 -7.09 -14.73 -8.85
N TRP A 65 -6.02 -15.49 -9.13
CA TRP A 65 -5.95 -16.38 -10.28
C TRP A 65 -6.99 -17.49 -10.21
N ARG A 66 -7.38 -17.98 -9.03
CA ARG A 66 -8.39 -19.04 -8.89
C ARG A 66 -9.76 -18.62 -9.43
N LYS A 67 -10.13 -17.35 -9.28
CA LYS A 67 -11.40 -16.81 -9.82
C LYS A 67 -11.42 -16.82 -11.35
N LEU A 68 -10.26 -16.67 -11.99
CA LEU A 68 -10.12 -16.59 -13.44
C LEU A 68 -9.78 -17.94 -14.07
N TRP A 69 -8.89 -18.71 -13.44
CA TRP A 69 -8.37 -19.98 -13.90
C TRP A 69 -8.01 -20.90 -12.71
N PRO A 70 -8.96 -21.71 -12.23
CA PRO A 70 -8.77 -22.59 -11.08
C PRO A 70 -7.63 -23.62 -11.25
N ASP A 71 -7.40 -24.11 -12.47
CA ASP A 71 -6.48 -25.24 -12.73
C ASP A 71 -5.00 -24.89 -12.57
N VAL A 72 -4.63 -23.61 -12.67
CA VAL A 72 -3.24 -23.15 -12.53
C VAL A 72 -2.88 -22.77 -11.10
N VAL A 73 -3.84 -22.86 -10.17
CA VAL A 73 -3.64 -22.48 -8.78
C VAL A 73 -3.33 -23.70 -7.92
N LEU A 74 -2.31 -23.59 -7.08
CA LEU A 74 -2.01 -24.61 -6.08
C LEU A 74 -3.21 -24.78 -5.15
N LYS A 75 -3.72 -26.00 -5.03
CA LYS A 75 -4.75 -26.37 -4.04
C LYS A 75 -4.12 -26.35 -2.64
N GLN A 76 -3.96 -25.17 -2.07
CA GLN A 76 -3.57 -24.99 -0.68
C GLN A 76 -4.83 -24.87 0.18
N GLU A 77 -4.89 -25.65 1.26
CA GLU A 77 -5.90 -25.49 2.31
C GLU A 77 -5.53 -24.28 3.17
N GLY A 78 -6.44 -23.30 3.24
CA GLY A 78 -6.23 -22.06 3.97
C GLY A 78 -5.62 -20.95 3.11
N PHE A 79 -6.49 -20.10 2.56
CA PHE A 79 -6.08 -18.83 1.97
C PHE A 79 -6.21 -17.75 3.03
N GLU A 80 -5.12 -17.05 3.32
CA GLU A 80 -5.20 -15.82 4.11
C GLU A 80 -5.82 -14.72 3.25
N GLU A 81 -6.97 -14.20 3.70
CA GLU A 81 -7.55 -12.98 3.15
C GLU A 81 -6.62 -11.81 3.42
N PHE A 82 -6.56 -10.89 2.46
CA PHE A 82 -5.79 -9.66 2.62
C PHE A 82 -6.39 -8.86 3.77
N LYS A 83 -5.58 -8.64 4.82
CA LYS A 83 -6.04 -7.90 6.01
C LYS A 83 -6.40 -6.47 5.61
N PRO A 84 -7.48 -5.90 6.18
CA PRO A 84 -7.74 -4.47 6.06
C PRO A 84 -6.53 -3.69 6.59
N ILE A 85 -6.04 -2.73 5.81
CA ILE A 85 -4.90 -1.86 6.20
C ILE A 85 -5.25 -0.38 6.10
N GLU A 86 -6.48 -0.05 5.71
CA GLU A 86 -7.01 1.29 5.58
C GLU A 86 -6.95 2.03 6.92
N GLU A 87 -7.37 1.37 8.00
CA GLU A 87 -7.27 1.92 9.36
C GLU A 87 -5.81 2.22 9.76
N GLU A 88 -4.86 1.36 9.37
CA GLU A 88 -3.43 1.62 9.61
C GLU A 88 -2.93 2.82 8.81
N ILE A 89 -3.35 2.97 7.54
CA ILE A 89 -3.01 4.12 6.70
C ILE A 89 -3.56 5.41 7.30
N VAL A 90 -4.83 5.40 7.74
CA VAL A 90 -5.47 6.54 8.43
C VAL A 90 -4.72 6.88 9.71
N SER A 91 -4.35 5.89 10.51
CA SER A 91 -3.59 6.08 11.74
C SER A 91 -2.24 6.78 11.49
N ILE A 92 -1.49 6.34 10.47
CA ILE A 92 -0.22 6.97 10.08
C ILE A 92 -0.46 8.39 9.52
N GLY A 93 -1.53 8.60 8.77
CA GLY A 93 -1.89 9.94 8.29
C GLY A 93 -2.15 10.91 9.45
N ARG A 94 -2.91 10.47 10.45
CA ARG A 94 -3.22 11.26 11.65
C ARG A 94 -1.98 11.54 12.50
N SER A 95 -1.01 10.62 12.59
CA SER A 95 0.25 10.88 13.30
C SER A 95 1.10 11.97 12.62
N MET A 96 0.87 12.22 11.32
CA MET A 96 1.44 13.34 10.58
C MET A 96 0.56 14.62 10.64
N VAL A 97 -0.43 14.67 11.52
CA VAL A 97 -1.38 15.80 11.69
C VAL A 97 -2.21 16.06 10.42
N LEU A 98 -2.45 15.01 9.61
CA LEU A 98 -3.40 15.08 8.50
C LEU A 98 -4.83 14.81 8.99
N GLU A 99 -5.77 15.64 8.56
CA GLU A 99 -7.20 15.35 8.68
C GLU A 99 -7.58 14.37 7.56
N VAL A 100 -7.56 13.07 7.88
CA VAL A 100 -7.81 11.98 6.92
C VAL A 100 -8.72 10.92 7.54
N ASP A 101 -9.65 10.41 6.76
CA ASP A 101 -10.49 9.26 7.08
C ASP A 101 -10.38 8.11 6.07
N GLU A 102 -11.16 7.05 6.27
CA GLU A 102 -11.12 5.87 5.40
C GLU A 102 -11.63 6.16 3.99
N ALA A 103 -12.56 7.11 3.82
CA ALA A 103 -13.08 7.48 2.51
C ALA A 103 -12.02 8.24 1.70
N ASP A 104 -11.26 9.13 2.35
CA ASP A 104 -10.13 9.81 1.72
C ASP A 104 -9.07 8.81 1.23
N VAL A 105 -8.79 7.78 2.04
CA VAL A 105 -7.84 6.71 1.69
C VAL A 105 -8.37 5.85 0.54
N ALA A 106 -9.65 5.48 0.58
CA ALA A 106 -10.30 4.73 -0.49
C ALA A 106 -10.24 5.51 -1.82
N ASP A 107 -10.61 6.79 -1.81
CA ASP A 107 -10.54 7.68 -2.97
C ASP A 107 -9.11 7.79 -3.53
N LEU A 108 -8.11 7.83 -2.66
CA LEU A 108 -6.69 7.86 -3.06
C LEU A 108 -6.26 6.55 -3.74
N ILE A 109 -6.77 5.41 -3.28
CA ILE A 109 -6.47 4.08 -3.84
C ILE A 109 -7.23 3.84 -5.15
N GLU A 110 -8.45 4.34 -5.29
CA GLU A 110 -9.28 4.10 -6.47
C GLU A 110 -8.85 4.94 -7.68
N LYS A 111 -8.30 6.13 -7.46
CA LYS A 111 -7.68 6.97 -8.51
C LYS A 111 -6.50 6.29 -9.20
#